data_AF-A0A969LM93-F1
#
_entry.id   AF-A0A969LM93-F1
#
_cell.length_a   1.000
_cell.length_b   1.000
_cell.length_c   1.000
_cell.angle_alpha   90.00
_cell.angle_beta   90.00
_cell.angle_gamma   90.00
#
_symmetry.space_group_name_H-M   'P 1'
#
loop_
_entity.id
_entity.type
_entity.pdbx_description
1 polymer ?
#
loop_
_entity_poly.entity_id
_entity_poly.type
_entity_poly.pdbx_seq_one_letter_code
_entity_poly.pdbx_strand_id
1 'polypeptide(L)'
;MPRLSIDITPEEHQKLKAIAALKGESIKEYVLKRTLGDAPALDDMSEDEAVVALADFLRPRIEQARLGEFSKKSMADIRHDARKQAGL
;
A
#
# COMPACT_ATOMS: atom_id res chain seq x y z
N MET A 1 10.25 -15.88 -15.68
CA MET A 1 9.87 -14.58 -15.08
C MET A 1 8.57 -14.12 -15.71
N PRO A 2 7.53 -13.84 -14.90
CA PRO A 2 6.28 -13.28 -15.40
C PRO A 2 6.52 -11.90 -16.03
N ARG A 3 5.87 -11.63 -17.16
CA ARG A 3 5.96 -10.35 -17.88
C ARG A 3 4.58 -9.72 -17.92
N LEU A 4 4.46 -8.49 -17.41
CA LEU A 4 3.26 -7.69 -17.50
C LEU A 4 3.39 -6.73 -18.68
N SER A 5 2.46 -6.77 -19.63
CA SER A 5 2.37 -5.81 -20.74
C SER A 5 1.23 -4.84 -20.44
N ILE A 6 1.50 -3.54 -20.58
CA ILE A 6 0.53 -2.47 -20.27
C ILE A 6 0.50 -1.54 -21.47
N ASP A 7 -0.69 -1.34 -22.03
CA ASP A 7 -0.90 -0.37 -23.10
C ASP A 7 -1.14 1.01 -22.49
N ILE A 8 -0.29 1.97 -22.88
CA ILE A 8 -0.39 3.37 -22.45
C ILE A 8 -0.05 4.28 -23.63
N THR A 9 -0.60 5.48 -23.62
CA THR A 9 -0.26 6.51 -24.61
C THR A 9 1.18 7.01 -24.42
N PRO A 10 1.81 7.58 -25.47
CA PRO A 10 3.16 8.16 -25.35
C PRO A 10 3.25 9.26 -24.29
N GLU A 11 2.20 10.06 -24.14
CA GLU A 11 2.13 11.14 -23.15
C GLU A 11 2.04 10.61 -21.71
N GLU A 12 1.26 9.56 -21.48
CA GLU A 12 1.18 8.88 -20.19
C GLU A 12 2.52 8.24 -19.82
N HIS A 13 3.19 7.59 -20.78
CA HIS A 13 4.53 7.05 -20.57
C HIS A 13 5.53 8.14 -20.16
N GLN A 14 5.48 9.31 -20.81
CA GLN A 14 6.38 10.42 -20.48
C GLN A 14 6.13 10.98 -19.07
N LYS A 15 4.86 11.15 -18.69
CA LYS A 15 4.47 11.54 -17.32
C LYS A 15 4.95 10.52 -16.29
N LEU A 16 4.71 9.24 -16.56
CA LEU A 16 5.10 8.13 -15.69
C LEU A 16 6.62 8.07 -15.48
N LYS A 17 7.38 8.25 -16.56
CA LYS A 17 8.85 8.30 -16.53
C LYS A 17 9.36 9.47 -15.71
N ALA A 18 8.76 10.65 -15.88
CA ALA A 18 9.14 11.84 -15.10
C ALA A 18 8.90 11.63 -13.62
N ILE A 19 7.74 11.08 -13.24
CA ILE A 19 7.40 10.82 -11.83
C ILE A 19 8.34 9.77 -11.22
N ALA A 20 8.64 8.69 -11.94
CA ALA A 20 9.60 7.68 -11.47
C ALA A 20 10.99 8.27 -11.23
N ALA A 21 11.47 9.10 -12.17
CA ALA A 21 12.75 9.80 -12.03
C ALA A 21 12.77 10.77 -10.84
N LEU A 22 11.68 11.49 -10.58
CA LEU A 22 11.55 12.37 -9.42
C LEU A 22 11.60 11.60 -8.08
N LYS A 23 11.19 10.33 -8.07
CA LYS A 23 11.31 9.44 -6.90
C LYS A 23 12.66 8.74 -6.81
N GLY A 24 13.53 8.89 -7.81
CA GLY A 24 14.81 8.18 -7.88
C GLY A 24 14.66 6.69 -8.18
N GLU A 25 13.51 6.27 -8.70
CA GLU A 25 13.19 4.86 -8.99
C GLU A 25 13.16 4.62 -10.50
N SER A 26 13.43 3.38 -10.92
CA SER A 26 13.19 3.02 -12.33
C SER A 26 11.68 3.03 -12.63
N ILE A 27 11.31 3.30 -13.88
CA ILE A 27 9.89 3.26 -14.31
C ILE A 27 9.27 1.88 -14.01
N LYS A 28 10.06 0.81 -14.12
CA LYS A 28 9.65 -0.56 -13.78
C LYS A 28 9.26 -0.68 -12.31
N GLU A 29 10.14 -0.27 -11.40
CA GLU A 29 9.89 -0.34 -9.95
C GLU A 29 8.73 0.55 -9.54
N TYR A 30 8.70 1.77 -10.06
CA TYR A 30 7.64 2.73 -9.77
C TYR A 30 6.25 2.21 -10.17
N VAL A 31 6.14 1.63 -11.38
CA VAL A 31 4.90 1.04 -11.87
C VAL A 31 4.51 -0.17 -11.03
N LEU A 32 5.44 -1.09 -10.77
CA LEU A 32 5.17 -2.31 -10.03
C LEU A 32 4.65 -2.02 -8.60
N LYS A 33 5.33 -1.12 -7.89
CA LYS A 33 4.90 -0.66 -6.55
C LYS A 33 3.54 0.03 -6.58
N ARG A 34 3.27 0.83 -7.63
CA ARG A 34 2.01 1.57 -7.73
C ARG A 34 0.82 0.68 -8.12
N THR A 35 1.02 -0.33 -8.96
CA THR A 35 -0.04 -1.22 -9.43
C THR A 35 -0.32 -2.37 -8.47
N LEU A 36 0.70 -2.87 -7.75
CA LEU A 36 0.57 -3.99 -6.82
C LEU A 36 0.50 -3.53 -5.34
N GLY A 37 0.75 -2.24 -5.07
CA GLY A 37 0.80 -1.67 -3.71
C GLY A 37 2.11 -2.01 -2.97
N ASP A 38 2.26 -1.45 -1.75
CA ASP A 38 3.29 -1.87 -0.78
C ASP A 38 2.93 -3.19 -0.06
N ALA A 39 1.93 -3.91 -0.56
CA ALA A 39 1.64 -5.24 -0.07
C ALA A 39 2.83 -6.13 -0.50
N PRO A 40 3.55 -6.74 0.45
CA PRO A 40 4.58 -7.70 0.08
C PRO A 40 3.90 -8.79 -0.75
N ALA A 41 4.53 -9.19 -1.86
CA ALA A 41 3.97 -10.17 -2.77
C ALA A 41 3.74 -11.48 -2.01
N LEU A 42 2.51 -11.70 -1.55
CA LEU A 42 2.12 -12.85 -0.73
C LEU A 42 2.35 -14.18 -1.48
N ASP A 43 2.47 -14.12 -2.81
CA ASP A 43 2.65 -15.28 -3.69
C ASP A 43 4.03 -15.93 -3.57
N ASP A 44 5.06 -15.20 -3.12
CA ASP A 44 6.44 -15.69 -2.99
C ASP A 44 6.92 -15.81 -1.53
N MET A 45 6.08 -15.46 -0.56
CA MET A 45 6.43 -15.50 0.86
C MET A 45 6.17 -16.89 1.44
N SER A 46 7.14 -17.42 2.19
CA SER A 46 6.87 -18.55 3.07
C SER A 46 5.87 -18.16 4.16
N GLU A 47 5.14 -19.13 4.72
CA GLU A 47 4.19 -18.89 5.81
C GLU A 47 4.89 -18.17 6.99
N ASP A 48 6.12 -18.56 7.31
CA ASP A 48 6.93 -17.94 8.37
C ASP A 48 7.21 -16.46 8.09
N GLU A 49 7.58 -16.11 6.86
CA GLU A 49 7.81 -14.72 6.45
C GLU A 49 6.52 -13.90 6.50
N ALA A 50 5.38 -14.49 6.12
CA ALA A 50 4.08 -13.83 6.19
C ALA A 50 3.67 -13.56 7.65
N VAL A 51 3.93 -14.48 8.57
CA VAL A 51 3.66 -14.29 10.01
C VAL A 51 4.56 -13.19 10.59
N VAL A 52 5.84 -13.15 10.21
CA VAL A 52 6.77 -12.09 10.65
C VAL A 52 6.31 -10.73 10.13
N ALA A 53 5.95 -10.62 8.86
CA ALA A 53 5.45 -9.38 8.28
C ALA A 53 4.15 -8.89 8.95
N LEU A 54 3.24 -9.81 9.28
CA LEU A 54 2.03 -9.50 10.04
C LEU A 54 2.37 -9.01 11.46
N ALA A 55 3.31 -9.66 12.14
CA ALA A 55 3.74 -9.26 13.48
C ALA A 55 4.39 -7.87 13.48
N ASP A 56 5.23 -7.57 12.47
CA ASP A 56 5.82 -6.25 12.28
C ASP A 56 4.75 -5.18 12.02
N PHE A 57 3.78 -5.47 11.14
CA PHE A 57 2.67 -4.58 10.83
C PHE A 57 1.79 -4.27 12.06
N LEU A 58 1.56 -5.25 12.93
CA LEU A 58 0.72 -5.10 14.12
C LEU A 58 1.47 -4.46 15.30
N ARG A 59 2.80 -4.46 15.31
CA ARG A 59 3.62 -3.95 16.43
C ARG A 59 3.26 -2.52 16.85
N PRO A 60 3.12 -1.52 15.94
CA PRO A 60 2.74 -0.17 16.34
C PRO A 60 1.36 -0.13 17.03
N ARG A 61 0.41 -0.95 16.56
CA ARG A 61 -0.93 -1.00 17.14
C ARG A 61 -0.94 -1.62 18.54
N ILE A 62 -0.09 -2.61 18.77
CA ILE A 62 0.11 -3.23 20.09
C ILE A 62 0.69 -2.21 21.08
N GLU A 63 1.70 -1.44 20.67
CA GLU A 63 2.27 -0.39 21.52
C GLU A 63 1.26 0.71 21.85
N GLN A 64 0.47 1.18 20.87
CA GLN A 64 -0.64 2.10 21.12
C GLN A 64 -1.64 1.56 22.14
N ALA A 65 -2.02 0.29 22.02
CA ALA A 65 -2.95 -0.34 22.95
C ALA A 65 -2.35 -0.43 24.38
N ARG A 66 -1.05 -0.70 24.52
CA ARG A 66 -0.33 -0.70 25.80
C ARG A 66 -0.30 0.69 26.44
N LEU A 67 -0.20 1.74 25.63
CA LEU A 67 -0.29 3.14 26.05
C LEU A 67 -1.73 3.61 26.35
N GLY A 68 -2.73 2.76 26.09
CA GLY A 68 -4.15 3.11 26.28
C GLY A 68 -4.73 3.99 25.17
N GLU A 69 -4.04 4.10 24.03
CA GLU A 69 -4.47 4.88 22.87
C GLU A 69 -5.51 4.11 22.05
N PHE A 70 -6.75 4.13 22.55
CA PHE A 70 -7.91 3.59 21.86
C PHE A 70 -8.67 4.68 21.11
N SER A 71 -9.24 4.30 19.96
CA SER A 71 -10.22 5.15 19.28
C SER A 71 -11.44 5.30 20.17
N LYS A 72 -11.86 6.54 20.41
CA LYS A 72 -13.11 6.86 21.11
C LYS A 72 -14.33 6.89 20.17
N LYS A 73 -14.11 6.64 18.88
CA LYS A 73 -15.15 6.70 17.85
C LYS A 73 -16.12 5.53 18.02
N SER A 74 -17.40 5.83 17.90
CA SER A 74 -18.42 4.79 17.77
C SER A 74 -18.36 4.16 16.37
N MET A 75 -19.01 3.02 16.20
CA MET A 75 -19.13 2.38 14.89
C MET A 75 -19.89 3.26 13.87
N ALA A 76 -20.78 4.13 14.34
CA ALA A 76 -21.46 5.10 13.48
C ALA A 76 -20.49 6.17 12.95
N ASP A 77 -19.64 6.71 13.82
CA ASP A 77 -18.62 7.70 13.45
C ASP A 77 -17.61 7.12 12.45
N ILE A 78 -17.15 5.89 12.71
CA ILE A 78 -16.22 5.19 11.81
C ILE A 78 -16.84 5.03 10.41
N ARG A 79 -18.11 4.63 10.33
CA ARG A 79 -18.82 4.47 9.05
C ARG A 79 -18.99 5.80 8.32
N HIS A 80 -19.32 6.87 9.05
CA HIS A 80 -19.46 8.20 8.48
C HIS A 80 -18.14 8.69 7.89
N ASP A 81 -17.04 8.58 8.63
CA ASP A 81 -15.71 9.01 8.18
C ASP A 81 -15.24 8.23 6.96
N ALA A 82 -15.48 6.91 6.93
CA ALA A 82 -15.13 6.06 5.80
C ALA A 82 -15.87 6.46 4.51
N ARG A 83 -17.16 6.79 4.60
CA ARG A 83 -17.94 7.29 3.44
C ARG A 83 -17.42 8.63 2.95
N LYS A 84 -17.14 9.55 3.88
CA LYS A 84 -16.55 10.85 3.56
C LYS A 84 -15.18 10.72 2.87
N GLN A 85 -14.34 9.80 3.33
CA GLN A 85 -13.05 9.50 2.69
C GLN A 85 -13.20 8.89 1.29
N ALA A 86 -14.26 8.09 1.08
CA ALA A 86 -14.60 7.51 -0.23
C ALA A 86 -15.32 8.51 -1.17
N GLY A 87 -15.62 9.72 -0.72
CA GLY A 87 -16.33 10.73 -1.52
C GLY A 87 -17.83 10.45 -1.72
N LEU A 88 -18.43 9.67 -0.82
CA LEU A 88 -19.85 9.31 -0.81
C LEU A 88 -20.66 10.11 0.23
#